data_AF-A0A956QH06-F1
#
_entry.id   AF-A0A956QH06-F1
#
_cell.length_a   1.000
_cell.length_b   1.000
_cell.length_c   1.000
_cell.angle_alpha   90.00
_cell.angle_beta   90.00
_cell.angle_gamma   90.00
#
_symmetry.space_group_name_H-M   'P 1'
#
loop_
_entity.id
_entity.type
_entity.pdbx_description
1 polymer ?
#
loop_
_entity_poly.entity_id
_entity_poly.type
_entity_poly.pdbx_seq_one_letter_code
_entity_poly.pdbx_strand_id
1 'polypeptide(L)'
;ATVATMVSNRQLASVEKVREHAYNGFYVSIRSQALECEQALRVWDALEQLEHDRQQLKEGRLDMALCQRLAEGYQWTLDLMVAYARQPLAAARPTRSGQVSRRQFAHFYEQIQQGLVPIGHMSLAPFLRSLDRLTLSQSQQLAGLYHQYWGQLEEA
;
A
#
# COMPACT_ATOMS: atom_id res chain seq x y z
N ALA A 1 -13.50 29.77 16.87
CA ALA A 1 -13.18 29.56 15.45
C ALA A 1 -11.90 28.73 15.39
N THR A 2 -12.00 27.47 14.97
CA THR A 2 -10.82 26.60 14.83
C THR A 2 -10.09 27.03 13.57
N VAL A 3 -8.89 27.60 13.72
CA VAL A 3 -8.03 27.92 12.58
C VAL A 3 -7.65 26.59 11.94
N ALA A 4 -8.19 26.31 10.76
CA ALA A 4 -7.75 25.17 9.95
C ALA A 4 -6.30 25.45 9.55
N THR A 5 -5.36 24.86 10.28
CA THR A 5 -3.93 24.97 9.98
C THR A 5 -3.68 24.31 8.64
N MET A 6 -3.45 25.12 7.59
CA MET A 6 -3.13 24.60 6.26
C MET A 6 -1.85 23.78 6.33
N VAL A 7 -1.90 22.55 5.81
CA VAL A 7 -0.72 21.69 5.67
C VAL A 7 0.26 22.33 4.69
N SER A 8 1.52 22.47 5.10
CA SER A 8 2.58 23.01 4.24
C SER A 8 3.06 21.99 3.20
N ASN A 9 3.56 22.47 2.05
CA ASN A 9 4.21 21.63 1.02
C ASN A 9 5.36 20.79 1.59
N ARG A 10 6.05 21.30 2.62
CA ARG A 10 7.15 20.58 3.29
C ARG A 10 6.64 19.36 4.07
N GLN A 11 5.49 19.48 4.73
CA GLN A 11 4.88 18.37 5.47
C GLN A 11 4.36 17.29 4.52
N LEU A 12 3.72 17.69 3.41
CA LEU A 12 3.32 16.75 2.36
C LEU A 12 4.53 16.01 1.78
N ALA A 13 5.61 16.72 1.46
CA ALA A 13 6.84 16.11 0.97
C ALA A 13 7.46 15.13 1.98
N SER A 14 7.35 15.41 3.28
CA SER A 14 7.80 14.50 4.33
C SER A 14 6.98 13.21 4.36
N VAL A 15 5.65 13.30 4.25
CA VAL A 15 4.76 12.12 4.21
C VAL A 15 5.08 11.27 2.98
N GLU A 16 5.21 11.89 1.80
CA GLU A 16 5.54 11.18 0.56
C GLU A 16 6.90 10.48 0.65
N LYS A 17 7.90 11.08 1.31
CA LYS A 17 9.20 10.44 1.55
C LYS A 17 9.08 9.18 2.41
N VAL A 18 8.32 9.24 3.51
CA VAL A 18 8.12 8.07 4.39
C VAL A 18 7.29 7.00 3.68
N ARG A 19 6.27 7.40 2.90
CA ARG A 19 5.48 6.52 2.05
C ARG A 19 6.35 5.74 1.07
N GLU A 20 7.18 6.43 0.27
CA GLU A 20 8.09 5.78 -0.68
C GLU A 20 9.10 4.86 0.04
N HIS A 21 9.58 5.26 1.22
CA HIS A 21 10.45 4.41 2.02
C HIS A 21 9.73 3.13 2.50
N ALA A 22 8.47 3.22 2.92
CA ALA A 22 7.66 2.08 3.31
C ALA A 22 7.44 1.09 2.15
N TYR A 23 7.12 1.57 0.95
CA TYR A 23 6.98 0.71 -0.24
C TYR A 23 8.29 0.05 -0.65
N ASN A 24 9.40 0.79 -0.61
CA ASN A 24 10.72 0.23 -0.88
C ASN A 24 11.11 -0.84 0.16
N GLY A 25 10.85 -0.57 1.45
CA GLY A 25 11.08 -1.53 2.53
C GLY A 25 10.25 -2.79 2.37
N PHE A 26 8.99 -2.66 1.95
CA PHE A 26 8.10 -3.78 1.65
C PHE A 26 8.62 -4.64 0.48
N TYR A 27 8.99 -3.99 -0.63
CA TYR A 27 9.58 -4.66 -1.79
C TYR A 27 10.84 -5.44 -1.43
N VAL A 28 11.78 -4.78 -0.74
CA VAL A 28 13.04 -5.39 -0.32
C VAL A 28 12.77 -6.58 0.60
N SER A 29 11.87 -6.42 1.56
CA SER A 29 11.52 -7.49 2.51
C SER A 29 10.94 -8.73 1.83
N ILE A 30 10.12 -8.57 0.78
CA ILE A 30 9.62 -9.70 -0.02
C ILE A 30 10.75 -10.34 -0.83
N ARG A 31 11.56 -9.53 -1.52
CA ARG A 31 12.67 -9.99 -2.36
C ARG A 31 13.75 -10.72 -1.59
N SER A 32 14.02 -10.29 -0.35
CA SER A 32 14.97 -10.93 0.55
C SER A 32 14.36 -12.08 1.36
N GLN A 33 13.09 -12.43 1.11
CA GLN A 33 12.34 -13.44 1.86
C GLN A 33 12.29 -13.19 3.37
N ALA A 34 12.41 -11.92 3.79
CA ALA A 34 12.28 -11.52 5.20
C ALA A 34 10.81 -11.46 5.65
N LEU A 35 9.88 -11.35 4.69
CA LEU A 35 8.45 -11.49 4.92
C LEU A 35 7.93 -12.67 4.11
N GLU A 36 7.29 -13.62 4.78
CA GLU A 36 6.49 -14.65 4.12
C GLU A 36 5.19 -14.05 3.57
N CYS A 37 4.55 -14.73 2.63
CA CYS A 37 3.34 -14.24 1.93
C CYS A 37 2.25 -13.75 2.91
N GLU A 38 1.93 -14.51 3.96
CA GLU A 38 0.90 -14.13 4.94
C GLU A 38 1.31 -12.89 5.78
N GLN A 39 2.59 -12.72 6.08
CA GLN A 39 3.11 -11.55 6.79
C GLN A 39 3.09 -10.33 5.87
N ALA A 40 3.51 -10.52 4.62
CA ALA A 40 3.48 -9.51 3.59
C ALA A 40 2.04 -9.03 3.32
N LEU A 41 1.05 -9.93 3.31
CA LEU A 41 -0.36 -9.58 3.17
C LEU A 41 -0.82 -8.64 4.30
N ARG A 42 -0.41 -8.92 5.54
CA ARG A 42 -0.78 -8.06 6.69
C ARG A 42 -0.16 -6.68 6.61
N VAL A 43 1.09 -6.58 6.16
CA VAL A 43 1.76 -5.30 5.94
C VAL A 43 1.09 -4.57 4.77
N TRP A 44 0.75 -5.29 3.70
CA TRP A 44 0.03 -4.74 2.55
C TRP A 44 -1.31 -4.13 2.94
N ASP A 45 -2.11 -4.85 3.74
CA ASP A 45 -3.39 -4.35 4.21
C ASP A 45 -3.26 -3.04 5.00
N ALA A 46 -2.19 -2.89 5.78
CA ALA A 46 -1.91 -1.65 6.47
C ALA A 46 -1.52 -0.53 5.50
N LEU A 47 -0.61 -0.80 4.56
CA LEU A 47 -0.20 0.17 3.54
C LEU A 47 -1.38 0.67 2.71
N GLU A 48 -2.26 -0.24 2.33
CA GLU A 48 -3.42 0.10 1.52
C GLU A 48 -4.48 0.89 2.29
N GLN A 49 -4.67 0.61 3.59
CA GLN A 49 -5.50 1.48 4.42
C GLN A 49 -4.94 2.91 4.47
N LEU A 50 -3.62 3.06 4.62
CA LEU A 50 -2.96 4.36 4.62
C LEU A 50 -3.12 5.09 3.28
N GLU A 51 -3.09 4.38 2.15
CA GLU A 51 -3.37 5.00 0.85
C GLU A 51 -4.81 5.47 0.70
N HIS A 52 -5.77 4.70 1.22
CA HIS A 52 -7.16 5.15 1.23
C HIS A 52 -7.32 6.43 2.06
N ASP A 53 -6.76 6.46 3.27
CA ASP A 53 -6.78 7.63 4.14
C ASP A 53 -6.06 8.84 3.50
N ARG A 54 -4.96 8.60 2.76
CA ARG A 54 -4.22 9.63 2.02
C ARG A 54 -5.02 10.18 0.83
N GLN A 55 -5.77 9.35 0.12
CA GLN A 55 -6.61 9.79 -0.99
C GLN A 55 -7.72 10.72 -0.48
N GLN A 56 -8.34 10.39 0.66
CA GLN A 56 -9.32 11.27 1.32
C GLN A 56 -8.74 12.64 1.71
N LEU A 57 -7.44 12.71 2.04
CA LEU A 57 -6.75 13.97 2.32
C LEU A 57 -6.63 14.86 1.07
N LYS A 58 -6.35 14.26 -0.10
CA LYS A 58 -6.23 14.98 -1.38
C LYS A 58 -7.56 15.56 -1.86
N GLU A 59 -8.68 14.93 -1.49
CA GLU A 59 -10.03 15.30 -1.93
C GLU A 59 -10.66 16.44 -1.11
N GLY A 60 -9.90 17.13 -0.25
CA GLY A 60 -10.28 18.44 0.28
C GLY A 60 -10.34 18.58 1.80
N ARG A 61 -9.66 17.72 2.57
CA ARG A 61 -9.50 17.88 4.02
C ARG A 61 -8.03 17.89 4.40
N LEU A 62 -7.39 19.06 4.25
CA LEU A 62 -6.05 19.31 4.76
C LEU A 62 -6.12 19.42 6.29
N ASP A 63 -6.12 18.27 6.96
CA ASP A 63 -6.04 18.15 8.40
C ASP A 63 -4.61 17.79 8.80
N MET A 64 -3.97 18.68 9.55
CA MET A 64 -2.64 18.48 10.13
C MET A 64 -2.55 17.19 10.95
N ALA A 65 -3.60 16.83 11.70
CA ALA A 65 -3.63 15.61 12.49
C ALA A 65 -3.68 14.36 11.59
N LEU A 66 -4.33 14.43 10.44
CA LEU A 66 -4.31 13.35 9.45
C LEU A 66 -2.94 13.20 8.79
N CYS A 67 -2.26 14.30 8.43
CA CYS A 67 -0.88 14.22 7.90
C CYS A 67 0.09 13.55 8.87
N GLN A 68 0.02 13.89 10.16
CA GLN A 68 0.87 13.27 11.17
C GLN A 68 0.54 11.77 11.33
N ARG A 69 -0.74 11.41 11.41
CA ARG A 69 -1.18 10.00 11.48
C ARG A 69 -0.72 9.18 10.27
N LEU A 70 -0.72 9.76 9.07
CA LEU A 70 -0.20 9.09 7.87
C LEU A 70 1.30 8.82 7.98
N ALA A 71 2.09 9.83 8.38
CA ALA A 71 3.53 9.66 8.57
C ALA A 71 3.85 8.57 9.62
N GLU A 72 3.18 8.62 10.77
CA GLU A 72 3.30 7.63 11.84
C GLU A 72 2.85 6.25 11.37
N GLY A 73 1.77 6.17 10.59
CA GLY A 73 1.27 4.92 10.02
C GLY A 73 2.27 4.26 9.06
N TYR A 74 2.85 5.02 8.12
CA TYR A 74 3.88 4.47 7.22
C TYR A 74 5.13 4.05 7.99
N GLN A 75 5.57 4.85 8.97
CA GLN A 75 6.69 4.46 9.83
C GLN A 75 6.39 3.18 10.60
N TRP A 76 5.18 3.05 11.16
CA TRP A 76 4.74 1.85 11.85
C TRP A 76 4.76 0.62 10.93
N THR A 77 4.44 0.75 9.64
CA THR A 77 4.56 -0.38 8.71
C THR A 77 6.00 -0.84 8.55
N LEU A 78 6.98 0.07 8.51
CA LEU A 78 8.41 -0.29 8.49
C LEU A 78 8.82 -1.03 9.75
N ASP A 79 8.41 -0.52 10.91
CA ASP A 79 8.71 -1.14 12.21
C ASP A 79 8.07 -2.54 12.30
N LEU A 80 6.87 -2.71 11.75
CA LEU A 80 6.18 -3.99 11.65
C LEU A 80 6.95 -4.99 10.77
N MET A 81 7.49 -4.57 9.62
CA MET A 81 8.32 -5.42 8.77
C MET A 81 9.58 -5.89 9.52
N VAL A 82 10.24 -4.99 10.25
CA VAL A 82 11.39 -5.32 11.10
C VAL A 82 11.01 -6.29 12.22
N ALA A 83 9.84 -6.11 12.82
CA ALA A 83 9.34 -7.00 13.87
C ALA A 83 9.10 -8.42 13.33
N TYR A 84 8.46 -8.56 12.16
CA TYR A 84 8.27 -9.86 11.50
C TYR A 84 9.58 -10.55 11.15
N ALA A 85 10.59 -9.80 10.70
CA ALA A 85 11.91 -10.35 10.39
C ALA A 85 12.63 -10.91 11.63
N ARG A 86 12.31 -10.42 12.84
CA ARG A 86 12.93 -10.86 14.10
C ARG A 86 12.19 -12.04 14.73
N GLN A 87 10.87 -12.05 14.65
CA GLN A 87 10.02 -13.11 15.20
C GLN A 87 8.77 -13.29 14.35
N PRO A 88 8.38 -14.54 14.02
CA PRO A 88 7.12 -14.80 13.36
C PRO A 88 5.95 -14.47 14.32
N LEU A 89 5.39 -13.26 14.19
CA LEU A 89 4.26 -12.81 14.99
C LEU A 89 2.95 -13.43 14.48
N ALA A 90 2.39 -14.34 15.25
CA ALA A 90 1.06 -14.90 15.04
C ALA A 90 -0.03 -13.98 15.65
N ALA A 91 -0.21 -12.76 15.12
CA ALA A 91 -1.34 -11.91 15.50
C ALA A 91 -2.42 -11.90 14.40
N ALA A 92 -3.59 -12.45 14.70
CA ALA A 92 -4.76 -12.31 13.83
C ALA A 92 -5.28 -10.87 13.89
N ARG A 93 -5.38 -10.20 12.74
CA ARG A 93 -6.04 -8.89 12.62
C ARG A 93 -7.44 -9.09 12.04
N PRO A 94 -8.46 -8.34 12.47
CA PRO A 94 -9.78 -8.43 11.87
C PRO A 94 -9.73 -8.10 10.37
N THR A 95 -10.41 -8.93 9.59
CA THR A 95 -10.66 -8.75 8.16
C THR A 95 -11.47 -7.48 7.94
N ARG A 96 -10.99 -6.53 7.13
CA ARG A 96 -11.77 -5.34 6.72
C ARG A 96 -12.48 -5.61 5.39
N SER A 97 -13.63 -4.97 5.14
CA SER A 97 -14.26 -5.08 3.82
C SER A 97 -13.37 -4.46 2.75
N GLY A 98 -13.28 -5.09 1.58
CA GLY A 98 -12.46 -4.60 0.46
C GLY A 98 -10.96 -4.96 0.51
N GLN A 99 -10.51 -5.84 1.43
CA GLN A 99 -9.16 -6.39 1.37
C GLN A 99 -8.91 -7.15 0.06
N VAL A 100 -7.66 -7.17 -0.37
CA VAL A 100 -7.23 -8.04 -1.46
C VAL A 100 -7.42 -9.50 -1.04
N SER A 101 -7.94 -10.34 -1.95
CA SER A 101 -8.07 -11.76 -1.67
C SER A 101 -6.69 -12.39 -1.47
N ARG A 102 -6.58 -13.44 -0.66
CA ARG A 102 -5.31 -14.16 -0.48
C ARG A 102 -4.75 -14.66 -1.80
N ARG A 103 -5.62 -15.07 -2.72
CA ARG A 103 -5.25 -15.55 -4.06
C ARG A 103 -4.64 -14.44 -4.90
N GLN A 104 -5.31 -13.28 -5.00
CA GLN A 104 -4.79 -12.13 -5.74
C GLN A 104 -3.48 -11.62 -5.13
N PHE A 105 -3.41 -11.57 -3.80
CA PHE A 105 -2.18 -11.15 -3.14
C PHE A 105 -1.03 -12.14 -3.33
N ALA A 106 -1.29 -13.45 -3.27
CA ALA A 106 -0.27 -14.46 -3.55
C ALA A 106 0.31 -14.28 -4.96
N HIS A 107 -0.55 -14.00 -5.94
CA HIS A 107 -0.09 -13.65 -7.28
C HIS A 107 0.81 -12.40 -7.26
N PHE A 108 0.35 -11.29 -6.68
CA PHE A 108 1.14 -10.06 -6.57
C PHE A 108 2.50 -10.28 -5.87
N TYR A 109 2.50 -11.06 -4.79
CA TYR A 109 3.68 -11.46 -4.05
C TYR A 109 4.67 -12.22 -4.95
N GLU A 110 4.21 -13.19 -5.74
CA GLU A 110 5.04 -13.91 -6.72
C GLU A 110 5.61 -12.96 -7.79
N GLN A 111 4.82 -12.01 -8.30
CA GLN A 111 5.29 -11.03 -9.28
C GLN A 111 6.41 -10.15 -8.73
N ILE A 112 6.33 -9.76 -7.46
CA ILE A 112 7.40 -9.04 -6.76
C ILE A 112 8.64 -9.94 -6.63
N GLN A 113 8.49 -11.18 -6.15
CA GLN A 113 9.60 -12.11 -6.00
C GLN A 113 10.35 -12.35 -7.31
N GLN A 114 9.62 -12.49 -8.41
CA GLN A 114 10.17 -12.67 -9.75
C GLN A 114 10.79 -11.38 -10.33
N GLY A 115 10.52 -10.21 -9.73
CA GLY A 115 11.02 -8.92 -10.20
C GLY A 115 10.25 -8.34 -11.37
N LEU A 116 9.04 -8.85 -11.59
CA LEU A 116 8.12 -8.39 -12.61
C LEU A 116 7.42 -7.10 -12.19
N VAL A 117 7.43 -6.78 -10.90
CA VAL A 117 7.04 -5.46 -10.37
C VAL A 117 8.30 -4.63 -10.13
N PRO A 118 8.55 -3.54 -10.89
CA PRO A 118 9.66 -2.64 -10.62
C PRO A 118 9.48 -1.94 -9.26
N ILE A 119 10.58 -1.77 -8.51
CA ILE A 119 10.55 -1.14 -7.19
C ILE A 119 9.86 0.25 -7.21
N GLY A 120 10.16 1.08 -8.22
CA GLY A 120 9.56 2.41 -8.36
C GLY A 120 8.06 2.41 -8.70
N HIS A 121 7.48 1.24 -9.00
CA HIS A 121 6.05 1.09 -9.27
C HIS A 121 5.28 0.50 -8.09
N MET A 122 5.94 0.14 -7.00
CA MET A 122 5.30 -0.47 -5.83
C MET A 122 4.23 0.43 -5.23
N SER A 123 4.49 1.73 -5.21
CA SER A 123 3.58 2.72 -4.67
C SER A 123 2.37 3.02 -5.60
N LEU A 124 2.40 2.52 -6.85
CA LEU A 124 1.28 2.57 -7.81
C LEU A 124 0.29 1.41 -7.65
N ALA A 125 0.74 0.28 -7.10
CA ALA A 125 -0.08 -0.93 -7.00
C ALA A 125 -1.41 -0.74 -6.24
N PRO A 126 -1.49 0.04 -5.13
CA PRO A 126 -2.77 0.34 -4.47
C PRO A 126 -3.72 1.16 -5.35
N PHE A 127 -3.20 2.13 -6.11
CA PHE A 127 -3.99 2.91 -7.07
C PHE A 127 -4.57 1.99 -8.14
N LEU A 128 -3.75 1.14 -8.76
CA LEU A 128 -4.23 0.16 -9.75
C LEU A 128 -5.36 -0.70 -9.18
N ARG A 129 -5.24 -1.18 -7.94
CA ARG A 129 -6.28 -2.00 -7.30
C ARG A 129 -7.59 -1.27 -7.06
N SER A 130 -7.52 0.05 -6.83
CA SER A 130 -8.71 0.90 -6.61
C SER A 130 -9.49 1.25 -7.88
N LEU A 131 -8.93 0.98 -9.07
CA LEU A 131 -9.60 1.27 -10.34
C LEU A 131 -10.81 0.36 -10.56
N ASP A 132 -11.90 0.95 -11.02
CA ASP A 132 -13.08 0.18 -11.42
C ASP A 132 -12.89 -0.47 -12.81
N ARG A 133 -13.79 -1.43 -13.12
CA ARG A 133 -13.76 -2.16 -14.40
C ARG A 133 -13.90 -1.24 -15.61
N LEU A 134 -14.66 -0.16 -15.47
CA LEU A 134 -14.89 0.80 -16.54
C LEU A 134 -13.61 1.57 -16.87
N THR A 135 -12.88 2.03 -15.86
CA THR A 135 -11.62 2.75 -16.02
C THR A 135 -10.54 1.84 -16.60
N LEU A 136 -10.48 0.58 -16.15
CA LEU A 136 -9.56 -0.41 -16.69
C LEU A 136 -9.87 -0.74 -18.16
N SER A 137 -11.15 -0.86 -18.54
CA SER A 137 -11.52 -1.15 -19.93
C SER A 137 -11.25 0.02 -20.89
N GLN A 138 -11.20 1.25 -20.37
CA GLN A 138 -10.88 2.45 -21.14
C GLN A 138 -9.39 2.65 -21.40
N SER A 139 -8.50 1.94 -20.70
CA SER A 139 -7.05 2.06 -20.86
C SER A 139 -6.36 0.70 -20.88
N GLN A 140 -5.96 0.26 -22.08
CA GLN A 140 -5.22 -0.99 -22.26
C GLN A 140 -3.92 -1.02 -21.46
N GLN A 141 -3.27 0.13 -21.27
CA GLN A 141 -2.06 0.25 -20.46
C GLN A 141 -2.35 -0.01 -18.98
N LEU A 142 -3.40 0.59 -18.42
CA LEU A 142 -3.77 0.37 -17.02
C LEU A 142 -4.27 -1.05 -16.78
N ALA A 143 -5.05 -1.61 -17.72
CA ALA A 143 -5.47 -3.00 -17.68
C ALA A 143 -4.27 -3.97 -17.73
N GLY A 144 -3.27 -3.70 -18.57
CA GLY A 144 -2.05 -4.49 -18.66
C GLY A 144 -1.26 -4.48 -17.35
N LEU A 145 -1.06 -3.29 -16.77
CA LEU A 145 -0.39 -3.15 -15.47
C LEU A 145 -1.17 -3.80 -14.32
N TYR A 146 -2.50 -3.62 -14.30
CA TYR A 146 -3.35 -4.31 -13.33
C TYR A 146 -3.19 -5.81 -13.44
N HIS A 147 -3.29 -6.35 -14.66
CA HIS A 147 -3.21 -7.80 -14.89
C HIS A 147 -1.84 -8.36 -14.51
N GLN A 148 -0.78 -7.64 -14.84
CA GLN A 148 0.59 -8.00 -14.48
C GLN A 148 0.79 -8.04 -12.97
N TYR A 149 0.13 -7.17 -12.20
CA TYR A 149 0.38 -7.07 -10.75
C TYR A 149 -0.61 -7.93 -9.96
N TRP A 150 -1.89 -7.90 -10.31
CA TRP A 150 -2.99 -8.46 -9.53
C TRP A 150 -3.66 -9.67 -10.17
N GLY A 151 -3.30 -10.00 -11.41
CA GLY A 151 -3.91 -11.09 -12.16
C GLY A 151 -5.28 -10.72 -12.73
N GLN A 152 -6.21 -11.67 -12.74
CA GLN A 152 -7.57 -11.41 -13.25
C GLN A 152 -8.40 -10.63 -12.23
N LEU A 153 -9.30 -9.78 -12.73
CA LEU A 153 -10.35 -9.17 -11.92
C LEU A 153 -11.23 -10.27 -11.35
N GLU A 154 -11.26 -10.41 -10.02
CA GLU A 154 -12.22 -11.30 -9.37
C GLU A 154 -13.64 -10.75 -9.58
N GLU A 155 -14.59 -11.65 -9.80
CA GLU A 155 -16.01 -11.34 -9.73
C GLU A 155 -16.40 -11.23 -8.26
N ALA A 156 -16.94 -10.06 -7.90
CA ALA A 156 -17.43 -9.78 -6.55
C ALA A 156 -18.71 -10.57 -6.26
#